data_AF-A0A7D3XD08-F1
#
_entry.id   AF-A0A7D3XD08-F1
#
_cell.length_a   1.000
_cell.length_b   1.000
_cell.length_c   1.000
_cell.angle_alpha   90.00
_cell.angle_beta   90.00
_cell.angle_gamma   90.00
#
_symmetry.space_group_name_H-M   'P 1'
#
loop_
_entity.id
_entity.type
_entity.pdbx_description
1 polymer ?
#
loop_
_entity_poly.entity_id
_entity_poly.type
_entity_poly.pdbx_seq_one_letter_code
_entity_poly.pdbx_strand_id
1 'polypeptide(L)'
;MQDEAVMVSDFGVALATVDREAALRILLEALPRVELIVPLVVDIMHAAIDSSRIPTIMLAREVLQHYKDESRVRGAIHICVATYLAENDEWHYRRIAELYEVLNYQGELANFLQLCKANANPEIQEIADDAGLEG
;
A
#
# COMPACT_ATOMS: atom_id res chain seq x y z
N MET A 1 -22.18 1.52 -15.10
CA MET A 1 -22.55 0.70 -13.93
C MET A 1 -22.33 -0.80 -14.13
N GLN A 2 -23.03 -1.52 -15.03
CA GLN A 2 -22.78 -2.97 -15.19
C GLN A 2 -21.36 -3.27 -15.71
N ASP A 3 -20.89 -2.48 -16.69
CA ASP A 3 -19.53 -2.66 -17.26
C ASP A 3 -18.40 -2.30 -16.27
N GLU A 4 -18.63 -1.32 -15.41
CA GLU A 4 -17.66 -0.89 -14.38
C GLU A 4 -17.53 -1.94 -13.27
N ALA A 5 -18.63 -2.55 -12.86
CA ALA A 5 -18.61 -3.62 -11.86
C ALA A 5 -17.88 -4.87 -12.40
N VAL A 6 -18.09 -5.21 -13.67
CA VAL A 6 -17.35 -6.29 -14.33
C VAL A 6 -15.86 -5.94 -14.40
N MET A 7 -15.52 -4.71 -14.78
CA MET A 7 -14.13 -4.27 -14.84
C MET A 7 -13.43 -4.32 -13.46
N VAL A 8 -14.08 -3.86 -12.40
CA VAL A 8 -13.55 -3.97 -11.02
C VAL A 8 -13.37 -5.43 -10.63
N SER A 9 -14.34 -6.30 -10.96
CA SER A 9 -14.22 -7.73 -10.70
C SER A 9 -13.03 -8.35 -11.44
N ASP A 10 -12.87 -8.04 -12.72
CA ASP A 10 -11.79 -8.57 -13.55
C ASP A 10 -10.42 -8.10 -13.05
N PHE A 11 -10.29 -6.82 -12.68
CA PHE A 11 -9.06 -6.31 -12.08
C PHE A 11 -8.81 -6.91 -10.69
N GLY A 12 -9.82 -7.07 -9.86
CA GLY A 12 -9.68 -7.72 -8.55
C GLY A 12 -9.14 -9.15 -8.69
N VAL A 13 -9.68 -9.92 -9.63
CA VAL A 13 -9.17 -11.26 -9.94
C VAL A 13 -7.73 -11.20 -10.46
N ALA A 14 -7.43 -10.34 -11.42
CA ALA A 14 -6.09 -10.24 -11.99
C ALA A 14 -5.04 -9.80 -10.95
N LEU A 15 -5.39 -8.86 -10.07
CA LEU A 15 -4.54 -8.43 -8.95
C LEU A 15 -4.31 -9.55 -7.92
N ALA A 16 -5.21 -10.53 -7.82
CA ALA A 16 -5.04 -11.67 -6.94
C ALA A 16 -4.23 -12.84 -7.56
N THR A 17 -3.90 -12.80 -8.85
CA THR A 17 -3.27 -13.92 -9.58
C THR A 17 -1.86 -13.60 -10.09
N VAL A 18 -1.33 -14.47 -10.95
CA VAL A 18 -0.06 -14.27 -11.68
C VAL A 18 -0.10 -13.05 -12.61
N ASP A 19 -1.30 -12.56 -12.96
CA ASP A 19 -1.50 -11.42 -13.87
C ASP A 19 -1.40 -10.07 -13.17
N ARG A 20 -1.14 -10.05 -11.86
CA ARG A 20 -1.08 -8.85 -11.01
C ARG A 20 -0.20 -7.74 -11.59
N GLU A 21 0.98 -8.08 -12.09
CA GLU A 21 1.90 -7.07 -12.67
C GLU A 21 1.29 -6.40 -13.92
N ALA A 22 0.64 -7.18 -14.79
CA ALA A 22 -0.02 -6.66 -15.98
C ALA A 22 -1.22 -5.79 -15.60
N ALA A 23 -2.02 -6.21 -14.63
CA ALA A 23 -3.13 -5.43 -14.10
C ALA A 23 -2.66 -4.06 -13.56
N LEU A 24 -1.61 -4.04 -12.74
CA LEU A 24 -1.04 -2.81 -12.20
C LEU A 24 -0.53 -1.87 -13.30
N ARG A 25 0.14 -2.39 -14.33
CA ARG A 25 0.59 -1.60 -15.48
C ARG A 25 -0.58 -0.96 -16.22
N ILE A 26 -1.66 -1.72 -16.47
CA ILE A 26 -2.86 -1.18 -17.12
C ILE A 26 -3.49 -0.07 -16.27
N LEU A 27 -3.58 -0.26 -14.95
CA LEU A 27 -4.11 0.78 -14.04
C LEU A 27 -3.26 2.04 -14.07
N LEU A 28 -1.93 1.90 -14.11
CA LEU A 28 -0.99 3.01 -14.17
C LEU A 28 -1.05 3.76 -15.50
N GLU A 29 -1.20 3.03 -16.62
CA GLU A 29 -1.31 3.63 -17.95
C GLU A 29 -2.67 4.29 -18.18
N ALA A 30 -3.76 3.67 -17.71
CA ALA A 30 -5.11 4.15 -17.95
C ALA A 30 -5.55 5.26 -16.98
N LEU A 31 -4.96 5.31 -15.77
CA LEU A 31 -5.34 6.22 -14.68
C LEU A 31 -6.88 6.33 -14.53
N PRO A 32 -7.57 5.22 -14.24
CA PRO A 32 -9.03 5.21 -14.17
C PRO A 32 -9.55 6.15 -13.07
N ARG A 33 -10.85 6.43 -13.11
CA ARG A 33 -11.48 7.27 -12.07
C ARG A 33 -11.37 6.59 -10.70
N VAL A 34 -11.30 7.40 -9.66
CA VAL A 34 -11.16 6.94 -8.27
C VAL A 34 -12.28 5.97 -7.86
N GLU A 35 -13.48 6.06 -8.43
CA GLU A 35 -14.59 5.12 -8.21
C GLU A 35 -14.25 3.67 -8.58
N LEU A 36 -13.37 3.47 -9.57
CA LEU A 36 -12.86 2.15 -9.95
C LEU A 36 -11.69 1.70 -9.07
N ILE A 37 -10.90 2.65 -8.56
CA ILE A 37 -9.71 2.35 -7.75
C ILE A 37 -10.06 2.02 -6.31
N VAL A 38 -10.97 2.76 -5.67
CA VAL A 38 -11.36 2.56 -4.27
C VAL A 38 -11.63 1.08 -3.92
N PRO A 39 -12.43 0.32 -4.69
CA PRO A 39 -12.66 -1.09 -4.37
C PRO A 39 -11.42 -1.99 -4.56
N LEU A 40 -10.44 -1.57 -5.36
CA LEU A 40 -9.21 -2.31 -5.65
C LEU A 40 -8.05 -1.97 -4.70
N VAL A 41 -8.20 -0.94 -3.85
CA VAL A 41 -7.10 -0.47 -2.97
C VAL A 41 -6.56 -1.60 -2.10
N VAL A 42 -7.40 -2.51 -1.61
CA VAL A 42 -6.96 -3.64 -0.78
C VAL A 42 -5.99 -4.54 -1.54
N ASP A 43 -6.34 -4.94 -2.76
CA ASP A 43 -5.49 -5.82 -3.57
C ASP A 43 -4.21 -5.11 -4.02
N ILE A 44 -4.29 -3.81 -4.31
CA ILE A 44 -3.11 -2.98 -4.62
C ILE A 44 -2.22 -2.85 -3.38
N MET A 45 -2.80 -2.68 -2.18
CA MET A 45 -2.06 -2.63 -0.91
C MET A 45 -1.34 -3.95 -0.63
N HIS A 46 -2.01 -5.08 -0.85
CA HIS A 46 -1.37 -6.39 -0.76
C HIS A 46 -0.17 -6.50 -1.71
N ALA A 47 -0.30 -5.99 -2.95
CA ALA A 47 0.82 -5.96 -3.88
C ALA A 47 1.97 -5.03 -3.42
N ALA A 48 1.65 -3.91 -2.78
CA ALA A 48 2.61 -2.89 -2.33
C ALA A 48 3.37 -3.28 -1.05
N ILE A 49 2.81 -4.16 -0.22
CA ILE A 49 3.37 -4.57 1.07
C ILE A 49 3.86 -6.01 1.05
N ASP A 50 3.04 -6.93 0.53
CA ASP A 50 3.19 -8.38 0.73
C ASP A 50 3.70 -9.14 -0.51
N SER A 51 4.02 -8.43 -1.59
CA SER A 51 4.61 -9.05 -2.77
C SER A 51 6.08 -9.43 -2.53
N SER A 52 6.49 -10.63 -2.97
CA SER A 52 7.90 -11.03 -3.01
C SER A 52 8.67 -10.47 -4.21
N ARG A 53 7.96 -9.85 -5.18
CA ARG A 53 8.55 -9.30 -6.41
C ARG A 53 8.66 -7.77 -6.33
N ILE A 54 9.90 -7.26 -6.33
CA ILE A 54 10.20 -5.81 -6.29
C ILE A 54 9.47 -5.02 -7.40
N PRO A 55 9.46 -5.45 -8.67
CA PRO A 55 8.74 -4.70 -9.72
C PRO A 55 7.24 -4.54 -9.42
N THR A 56 6.62 -5.56 -8.84
CA THR A 56 5.21 -5.53 -8.44
C THR A 56 4.97 -4.57 -7.28
N ILE A 57 5.86 -4.55 -6.29
CA ILE A 57 5.81 -3.58 -5.18
C ILE A 57 5.85 -2.16 -5.74
N MET A 58 6.83 -1.88 -6.60
CA MET A 58 7.03 -0.55 -7.17
C MET A 58 5.80 -0.07 -7.97
N LEU A 59 5.28 -0.92 -8.86
CA LEU A 59 4.09 -0.60 -9.64
C LEU A 59 2.86 -0.34 -8.75
N ALA A 60 2.65 -1.16 -7.72
CA ALA A 60 1.52 -0.99 -6.81
C ALA A 60 1.62 0.33 -6.04
N ARG A 61 2.82 0.67 -5.54
CA ARG A 61 3.07 1.95 -4.87
C ARG A 61 2.86 3.14 -5.80
N GLU A 62 3.28 3.03 -7.05
CA GLU A 62 3.09 4.07 -8.07
C GLU A 62 1.61 4.29 -8.38
N VAL A 63 0.83 3.22 -8.53
CA VAL A 63 -0.63 3.32 -8.66
C VAL A 63 -1.22 4.04 -7.45
N LEU A 64 -0.90 3.66 -6.21
CA LEU A 64 -1.40 4.35 -5.02
C LEU A 64 -0.98 5.81 -4.95
N GLN A 65 0.23 6.15 -5.41
CA GLN A 65 0.74 7.51 -5.42
C GLN A 65 -0.10 8.45 -6.29
N HIS A 66 -0.66 7.97 -7.40
CA HIS A 66 -1.56 8.76 -8.26
C HIS A 66 -2.88 9.14 -7.57
N TYR A 67 -3.31 8.40 -6.55
CA TYR A 67 -4.57 8.62 -5.82
C TYR A 67 -4.37 9.00 -4.36
N LYS A 68 -3.16 9.37 -3.96
CA LYS A 68 -2.81 9.62 -2.55
C LYS A 68 -3.61 10.75 -1.88
N ASP A 69 -4.03 11.74 -2.67
CA ASP A 69 -4.80 12.88 -2.16
C ASP A 69 -6.30 12.58 -2.05
N GLU A 70 -6.75 11.44 -2.59
CA GLU A 70 -8.13 10.98 -2.48
C GLU A 70 -8.41 10.38 -1.10
N SER A 71 -9.21 11.11 -0.31
CA SER A 71 -9.54 10.74 1.09
C SER A 71 -10.06 9.30 1.25
N ARG A 72 -10.84 8.80 0.28
CA ARG A 72 -11.36 7.42 0.28
C ARG A 72 -10.24 6.39 0.12
N VAL A 73 -9.26 6.68 -0.74
CA VAL A 73 -8.09 5.81 -0.95
C VAL A 73 -7.19 5.85 0.28
N ARG A 74 -6.87 7.04 0.79
CA ARG A 74 -6.10 7.20 2.03
C ARG A 74 -6.76 6.49 3.22
N GLY A 75 -8.08 6.61 3.37
CA GLY A 75 -8.84 5.89 4.40
C GLY A 75 -8.75 4.37 4.26
N ALA A 76 -8.87 3.84 3.03
CA ALA A 76 -8.72 2.40 2.77
C ALA A 76 -7.28 1.90 3.05
N ILE A 77 -6.26 2.69 2.72
CA ILE A 77 -4.85 2.40 3.06
C ILE A 77 -4.69 2.24 4.57
N HIS A 78 -5.22 3.17 5.38
CA HIS A 78 -5.10 3.10 6.84
C HIS A 78 -5.78 1.85 7.43
N ILE A 79 -6.93 1.47 6.89
CA ILE A 79 -7.62 0.24 7.30
C ILE A 79 -6.76 -0.98 7.00
N CYS A 80 -6.15 -1.05 5.80
CA CYS A 80 -5.28 -2.16 5.42
C CYS A 80 -4.02 -2.22 6.31
N VAL A 81 -3.40 -1.07 6.57
CA VAL A 81 -2.22 -0.98 7.45
C VAL A 81 -2.56 -1.51 8.84
N ALA A 82 -3.69 -1.12 9.43
CA ALA A 82 -4.10 -1.61 10.75
C ALA A 82 -4.19 -3.15 10.81
N THR A 83 -4.63 -3.80 9.72
CA THR A 83 -4.66 -5.26 9.61
C THR A 83 -3.25 -5.86 9.62
N TYR A 84 -2.33 -5.33 8.81
CA TYR A 84 -0.95 -5.80 8.77
C TYR A 84 -0.22 -5.64 10.11
N LEU A 85 -0.45 -4.54 10.82
CA LEU A 85 0.20 -4.30 12.12
C LEU A 85 -0.23 -5.31 13.19
N ALA A 86 -1.43 -5.90 13.07
CA ALA A 86 -1.90 -6.92 13.98
C ALA A 86 -1.10 -8.23 13.88
N GLU A 87 -0.41 -8.47 12.77
CA GLU A 87 0.44 -9.65 12.55
C GLU A 87 1.80 -9.53 13.27
N ASN A 88 2.21 -8.30 13.61
CA ASN A 88 3.46 -7.99 14.30
C ASN A 88 4.72 -8.56 13.61
N ASP A 89 4.71 -8.57 12.27
CA ASP A 89 5.82 -8.98 11.42
C ASP A 89 6.71 -7.76 11.05
N GLU A 90 8.01 -7.84 11.37
CA GLU A 90 9.01 -6.82 11.03
C GLU A 90 8.97 -6.45 9.54
N TRP A 91 8.81 -7.44 8.67
CA TRP A 91 8.84 -7.21 7.23
C TRP A 91 7.69 -6.31 6.78
N HIS A 92 6.47 -6.53 7.29
CA HIS A 92 5.33 -5.67 6.98
C HIS A 92 5.53 -4.26 7.55
N TYR A 93 6.08 -4.13 8.75
CA TYR A 93 6.37 -2.83 9.35
C TYR A 93 7.34 -2.02 8.48
N ARG A 94 8.43 -2.63 8.00
CA ARG A 94 9.39 -1.94 7.11
C ARG A 94 8.73 -1.53 5.80
N ARG A 95 7.91 -2.41 5.21
CA ARG A 95 7.17 -2.11 3.97
C ARG A 95 6.13 -1.01 4.11
N ILE A 96 5.55 -0.85 5.29
CA ILE A 96 4.60 0.23 5.60
C ILE A 96 5.32 1.57 5.76
N ALA A 97 6.48 1.61 6.43
CA ALA A 97 7.30 2.82 6.53
C ALA A 97 7.65 3.37 5.13
N GLU A 98 8.24 2.51 4.30
CA GLU A 98 8.60 2.85 2.91
C GLU A 98 7.39 3.28 2.08
N LEU A 99 6.22 2.67 2.30
CA LEU A 99 4.99 3.08 1.61
C LEU A 99 4.59 4.51 2.01
N TYR A 100 4.60 4.84 3.29
CA TYR A 100 4.26 6.20 3.74
C TYR A 100 5.24 7.25 3.23
N GLU A 101 6.52 6.93 3.13
CA GLU A 101 7.52 7.78 2.47
C GLU A 101 7.18 8.02 1.01
N VAL A 102 6.93 6.96 0.23
CA VAL A 102 6.57 7.06 -1.20
C VAL A 102 5.29 7.88 -1.41
N LEU A 103 4.30 7.72 -0.53
CA LEU A 103 3.05 8.48 -0.58
C LEU A 103 3.19 9.91 -0.02
N ASN A 104 4.34 10.25 0.56
CA ASN A 104 4.57 11.53 1.26
C ASN A 104 3.55 11.79 2.39
N TYR A 105 3.17 10.74 3.11
CA TYR A 105 2.25 10.82 4.26
C TYR A 105 3.03 11.09 5.56
N GLN A 106 3.63 12.27 5.65
CA GLN A 106 4.57 12.60 6.73
C GLN A 106 3.96 12.49 8.15
N GLY A 107 2.69 12.86 8.30
CA GLY A 107 2.00 12.75 9.59
C GLY A 107 1.77 11.29 10.01
N GLU A 108 1.33 10.46 9.06
CA GLU A 108 1.17 9.02 9.25
C GLU A 108 2.49 8.34 9.53
N LEU A 109 3.54 8.68 8.78
CA LEU A 109 4.89 8.16 8.99
C LEU A 109 5.38 8.49 10.40
N ALA A 110 5.27 9.75 10.84
CA ALA A 110 5.69 10.14 12.18
C ALA A 110 4.94 9.35 13.28
N ASN A 111 3.62 9.19 13.14
CA ASN A 111 2.81 8.39 14.07
C ASN A 111 3.20 6.91 14.03
N PHE A 112 3.45 6.37 12.84
CA PHE A 112 3.89 5.00 12.63
C PHE A 112 5.25 4.72 13.28
N LEU A 113 6.24 5.60 13.09
CA LEU A 113 7.55 5.43 13.71
C LEU A 113 7.48 5.51 15.25
N GLN A 114 6.56 6.31 15.82
CA GLN A 114 6.31 6.27 17.27
C GLN A 114 5.76 4.92 17.73
N LEU A 115 4.88 4.29 16.94
CA LEU A 115 4.39 2.93 17.22
C LEU A 115 5.54 1.91 17.16
N CYS A 116 6.43 2.02 16.17
CA CYS A 116 7.62 1.18 16.08
C CYS A 116 8.51 1.30 17.32
N LYS A 117 8.82 2.53 17.77
CA LYS A 117 9.64 2.78 18.99
C LYS A 117 9.02 2.18 20.25
N ALA A 118 7.70 2.13 20.33
CA ALA A 118 6.97 1.58 21.47
C ALA A 118 6.73 0.07 21.38
N ASN A 119 7.09 -0.59 20.27
CA ASN A 119 6.88 -2.03 20.09
C ASN A 119 7.80 -2.83 21.03
N ALA A 120 7.37 -4.03 21.44
CA ALA A 120 8.18 -4.91 22.27
C ALA A 120 9.27 -5.67 21.50
N ASN A 121 9.14 -5.80 20.17
CA ASN A 121 10.15 -6.43 19.32
C ASN A 121 11.26 -5.43 18.96
N PRO A 122 12.54 -5.67 19.34
CA PRO A 122 13.66 -4.81 18.99
C PRO A 122 13.85 -4.59 17.49
N GLU A 123 13.59 -5.60 16.65
CA GLU A 123 13.72 -5.48 15.18
C GLU A 123 12.74 -4.45 14.62
N ILE A 124 11.54 -4.37 15.21
CA ILE A 124 10.55 -3.34 14.84
C ILE A 124 10.96 -1.96 15.36
N GLN A 125 11.61 -1.87 16.54
CA GLN A 125 12.11 -0.61 17.07
C GLN A 125 13.17 0.00 16.15
N GLU A 126 14.07 -0.82 15.59
CA GLU A 126 15.15 -0.38 14.68
C GLU A 126 14.62 0.36 13.45
N ILE A 127 13.44 0.00 12.94
CA ILE A 127 12.79 0.68 11.80
C ILE A 127 12.61 2.18 12.08
N ALA A 128 12.34 2.55 13.33
CA ALA A 128 12.12 3.93 13.71
C ALA A 128 13.40 4.78 13.74
N ASP A 129 14.54 4.13 13.87
CA ASP A 129 15.84 4.76 13.85
C ASP A 129 16.37 4.83 12.42
N ASP A 130 16.18 3.77 11.62
CA ASP A 130 16.54 3.73 10.19
C ASP A 130 15.85 4.84 9.39
N ALA A 131 14.52 4.96 9.50
CA ALA A 131 13.74 5.96 8.77
C ALA A 131 13.90 7.39 9.34
N GLY A 132 14.36 7.52 10.59
CA GLY A 132 14.56 8.81 11.26
C GLY A 132 15.87 9.52 10.92
N LEU A 133 16.79 8.85 10.20
CA LEU A 133 18.12 9.36 9.86
C LEU A 133 18.21 10.06 8.49
N GLU A 134 17.13 10.05 7.69
CA GLU A 134 17.08 10.66 6.35
C GLU A 134 16.39 12.05 6.29
N GLY A 135 16.14 12.69 7.46
CA GLY A 135 15.50 14.01 7.58
C GLY A 135 16.45 15.20 7.72
#